data_AF-A0A661FBN6-F1
#
_entry.id   AF-A0A661FBN6-F1
#
_cell.length_a   1.000
_cell.length_b   1.000
_cell.length_c   1.000
_cell.angle_alpha   90.00
_cell.angle_beta   90.00
_cell.angle_gamma   90.00
#
_symmetry.space_group_name_H-M   'P 1'
#
loop_
_entity.id
_entity.type
_entity.pdbx_description
1 polymer ?
#
loop_
_entity_poly.entity_id
_entity_poly.type
_entity_poly.pdbx_seq_one_letter_code
_entity_poly.pdbx_strand_id
1 'polypeptide(L)'
;DRLIEQRLKESGCSWGRFDVSLSGQQPLLRVVEAMMNNRSRWSGIATGDQAIFVKKKLFDEVGGFPSIALMEDIALSRLLKAEGSPLCLKEKVVTSSRRWEEKGVVRTICLMWIFRLAYFLGVKPEQLVKIYYGK
;
A
#
# COMPACT_ATOMS: atom_id res chain seq x y z
N ASP A 1 -17.35 1.75 9.50
CA ASP A 1 -16.95 3.17 9.69
C ASP A 1 -17.84 3.99 8.76
N ARG A 2 -18.59 4.94 9.29
CA ARG A 2 -19.63 5.66 8.54
C ARG A 2 -19.05 6.40 7.33
N LEU A 3 -17.82 6.91 7.43
CA LEU A 3 -17.16 7.59 6.31
C LEU A 3 -16.90 6.61 5.17
N ILE A 4 -16.28 5.47 5.45
CA ILE A 4 -15.93 4.48 4.41
C ILE A 4 -17.19 3.95 3.72
N GLU A 5 -18.21 3.61 4.50
CA GLU A 5 -19.48 3.08 3.98
C GLU A 5 -20.20 4.08 3.08
N GLN A 6 -20.24 5.34 3.48
CA GLN A 6 -20.84 6.42 2.69
C GLN A 6 -20.07 6.63 1.38
N ARG A 7 -18.74 6.75 1.44
CA ARG A 7 -17.91 7.06 0.27
C ARG A 7 -17.88 5.89 -0.73
N LEU A 8 -17.93 4.66 -0.27
CA LEU A 8 -18.09 3.48 -1.14
C LEU A 8 -19.47 3.45 -1.83
N LYS A 9 -20.54 3.85 -1.13
CA LYS A 9 -21.88 3.95 -1.74
C LYS A 9 -21.94 5.04 -2.81
N GLU A 10 -21.42 6.23 -2.51
CA GLU A 10 -21.43 7.38 -3.43
C GLU A 10 -20.59 7.13 -4.70
N SER A 11 -19.46 6.46 -4.56
CA SER A 11 -18.55 6.19 -5.69
C SER A 11 -18.92 4.97 -6.52
N GLY A 12 -19.76 4.06 -5.99
CA GLY A 12 -20.01 2.75 -6.58
C GLY A 12 -18.82 1.77 -6.45
N CYS A 13 -17.70 2.19 -5.90
CA CYS A 13 -16.54 1.32 -5.67
C CYS A 13 -16.84 0.27 -4.59
N SER A 14 -16.12 -0.86 -4.66
CA SER A 14 -16.22 -1.94 -3.68
C SER A 14 -14.98 -2.08 -2.79
N TRP A 15 -13.94 -1.30 -3.07
CA TRP A 15 -12.74 -1.20 -2.25
C TRP A 15 -12.04 0.14 -2.49
N GLY A 16 -11.05 0.44 -1.65
CA GLY A 16 -10.28 1.66 -1.73
C GLY A 16 -9.16 1.71 -0.70
N ARG A 17 -8.59 2.91 -0.57
CA ARG A 17 -7.43 3.17 0.29
C ARG A 17 -7.36 4.65 0.67
N PHE A 18 -6.72 4.94 1.80
CA PHE A 18 -6.45 6.30 2.26
C PHE A 18 -5.13 6.83 1.69
N ASP A 19 -4.98 8.16 1.67
CA ASP A 19 -3.66 8.74 1.45
C ASP A 19 -2.83 8.60 2.73
N VAL A 20 -1.51 8.54 2.61
CA VAL A 20 -0.59 8.41 3.75
C VAL A 20 -0.03 9.76 4.13
N SER A 21 0.08 9.98 5.44
CA SER A 21 0.95 10.98 6.05
C SER A 21 1.94 10.27 6.96
N LEU A 22 3.21 10.61 6.87
CA LEU A 22 4.23 10.15 7.80
C LEU A 22 4.23 11.08 9.03
N SER A 23 4.45 10.51 10.22
CA SER A 23 4.45 11.25 11.49
C SER A 23 5.57 12.28 11.61
N GLY A 24 6.69 12.06 10.90
CA GLY A 24 7.87 12.91 10.95
C GLY A 24 7.70 14.22 10.20
N GLN A 25 8.38 15.26 10.67
CA GLN A 25 8.25 16.63 10.12
C GLN A 25 9.25 16.94 9.00
N GLN A 26 10.16 16.03 8.66
CA GLN A 26 11.19 16.28 7.66
C GLN A 26 10.59 16.54 6.26
N PRO A 27 11.07 17.54 5.50
CA PRO A 27 10.55 17.85 4.16
C PRO A 27 10.64 16.68 3.18
N LEU A 28 11.70 15.86 3.27
CA LEU A 28 11.86 14.67 2.45
C LEU A 28 10.74 13.64 2.65
N LEU A 29 10.15 13.57 3.86
CA LEU A 29 9.01 12.69 4.13
C LEU A 29 7.76 13.16 3.40
N ARG A 30 7.58 14.47 3.19
CA ARG A 30 6.47 15.01 2.41
C ARG A 30 6.57 14.64 0.94
N VAL A 31 7.80 14.62 0.40
CA VAL A 31 8.07 14.12 -0.96
C VAL A 31 7.74 12.62 -1.05
N VAL A 32 8.16 11.83 -0.05
CA VAL A 32 7.83 10.39 0.03
C VAL A 32 6.32 10.16 0.06
N GLU A 33 5.59 10.85 0.93
CA GLU A 33 4.13 10.80 1.02
C GLU A 33 3.49 11.08 -0.35
N ALA A 34 3.89 12.18 -1.00
CA ALA A 34 3.36 12.56 -2.30
C ALA A 34 3.65 11.50 -3.37
N MET A 35 4.87 10.97 -3.42
CA MET A 35 5.24 9.90 -4.34
C MET A 35 4.43 8.62 -4.08
N MET A 36 4.28 8.22 -2.82
CA MET A 36 3.50 7.03 -2.43
C MET A 36 2.04 7.16 -2.85
N ASN A 37 1.41 8.30 -2.53
CA ASN A 37 0.01 8.58 -2.80
C ASN A 37 -0.25 8.68 -4.31
N ASN A 38 0.55 9.46 -5.04
CA ASN A 38 0.39 9.65 -6.49
C ASN A 38 0.59 8.35 -7.25
N ARG A 39 1.64 7.58 -6.92
CA ARG A 39 1.88 6.26 -7.51
C ARG A 39 0.69 5.35 -7.31
N SER A 40 0.12 5.32 -6.11
CA SER A 40 -1.03 4.47 -5.82
C SER A 40 -2.28 4.90 -6.59
N ARG A 41 -2.53 6.21 -6.74
CA ARG A 41 -3.64 6.73 -7.57
C ARG A 41 -3.50 6.32 -9.03
N TRP A 42 -2.29 6.42 -9.58
CA TRP A 42 -2.03 6.10 -10.98
C TRP A 42 -2.05 4.58 -11.25
N SER A 43 -1.38 3.80 -10.40
CA SER A 43 -1.29 2.35 -10.59
C SER A 43 -2.54 1.59 -10.13
N GLY A 44 -3.36 2.18 -9.27
CA GLY A 44 -4.45 1.48 -8.58
C GLY A 44 -3.96 0.42 -7.60
N ILE A 45 -2.69 0.48 -7.18
CA ILE A 45 -2.06 -0.48 -6.26
C ILE A 45 -1.74 0.23 -4.95
N ALA A 46 -2.32 -0.23 -3.85
CA ALA A 46 -2.06 0.27 -2.52
C ALA A 46 -0.97 -0.57 -1.81
N THR A 47 -0.35 0.02 -0.80
CA THR A 47 0.54 -0.65 0.15
C THR A 47 -0.08 -0.57 1.54
N GLY A 48 0.30 -1.44 2.48
CA GLY A 48 -0.31 -1.53 3.81
C GLY A 48 -0.36 -0.22 4.58
N ASP A 49 0.66 0.64 4.42
CA ASP A 49 0.69 1.99 5.00
C ASP A 49 -0.54 2.83 4.62
N GLN A 50 -1.15 2.56 3.46
CA GLN A 50 -2.29 3.31 2.91
C GLN A 50 -3.66 2.85 3.44
N ALA A 51 -3.71 1.97 4.44
CA ALA A 51 -4.93 1.47 5.07
C ALA A 51 -6.00 1.05 4.04
N ILE A 52 -5.80 -0.12 3.44
CA ILE A 52 -6.72 -0.67 2.44
C ILE A 52 -8.06 -1.00 3.12
N PHE A 53 -9.17 -0.59 2.50
CA PHE A 53 -10.51 -0.97 2.92
C PHE A 53 -11.26 -1.62 1.76
N VAL A 54 -12.08 -2.61 2.07
CA VAL A 54 -12.78 -3.43 1.07
C VAL A 54 -14.10 -3.90 1.66
N LYS A 55 -15.14 -4.01 0.81
CA LYS A 55 -16.40 -4.63 1.22
C LYS A 55 -16.14 -6.11 1.55
N LYS A 56 -16.63 -6.57 2.70
CA LYS A 56 -16.43 -7.95 3.17
C LYS A 56 -16.72 -9.00 2.09
N LYS A 57 -17.84 -8.87 1.39
CA LYS A 57 -18.23 -9.79 0.31
C LYS A 57 -17.14 -9.91 -0.77
N LEU A 58 -16.60 -8.79 -1.24
CA LEU A 58 -15.53 -8.76 -2.24
C LEU A 58 -14.23 -9.36 -1.69
N PHE A 59 -13.90 -9.07 -0.43
CA PHE A 59 -12.71 -9.64 0.21
C PHE A 59 -12.77 -11.17 0.28
N ASP A 60 -13.94 -11.71 0.64
CA ASP A 60 -14.19 -13.15 0.69
C ASP A 60 -14.16 -13.76 -0.73
N GLU A 61 -14.72 -13.08 -1.74
CA GLU A 61 -14.72 -13.49 -3.16
C GLU A 61 -13.30 -13.58 -3.74
N VAL A 62 -12.40 -12.64 -3.41
CA VAL A 62 -11.01 -12.68 -3.88
C VAL A 62 -10.11 -13.61 -3.06
N GLY A 63 -10.65 -14.29 -2.04
CA GLY A 63 -9.92 -15.24 -1.19
C GLY A 63 -9.05 -14.59 -0.11
N GLY A 64 -9.28 -13.32 0.21
CA GLY A 64 -8.58 -12.60 1.27
C GLY A 64 -7.11 -12.28 0.97
N PHE A 65 -6.30 -12.14 2.03
CA PHE A 65 -4.86 -11.85 1.88
C PHE A 65 -4.11 -13.10 1.41
N PRO A 66 -3.32 -13.00 0.33
CA PRO A 66 -2.44 -14.07 -0.09
C PRO A 66 -1.42 -14.40 0.99
N SER A 67 -1.14 -15.69 1.21
CA SER A 67 -0.15 -16.18 2.18
C SER A 67 1.29 -15.99 1.68
N ILE A 68 1.69 -14.74 1.45
CA ILE A 68 3.05 -14.35 1.07
C ILE A 68 3.69 -13.53 2.18
N ALA A 69 4.99 -13.74 2.40
CA ALA A 69 5.71 -13.12 3.52
C ALA A 69 6.07 -11.65 3.31
N LEU A 70 5.90 -11.15 2.08
CA LEU A 70 6.13 -9.75 1.73
C LEU A 70 5.26 -9.37 0.54
N MET A 71 4.68 -8.17 0.58
CA MET A 71 3.84 -7.60 -0.49
C MET A 71 2.43 -8.18 -0.59
N GLU A 72 1.94 -8.77 0.50
CA GLU A 72 0.57 -9.24 0.65
C GLU A 72 -0.46 -8.15 0.28
N ASP A 73 -0.20 -6.88 0.63
CA ASP A 73 -1.06 -5.75 0.29
C ASP A 73 -1.08 -5.45 -1.22
N ILE A 74 0.07 -5.62 -1.89
CA ILE A 74 0.20 -5.39 -3.33
C ILE A 74 -0.50 -6.52 -4.07
N ALA A 75 -0.34 -7.76 -3.60
CA ALA A 75 -1.00 -8.93 -4.16
C ALA A 75 -2.53 -8.81 -4.01
N LEU A 76 -3.01 -8.49 -2.81
CA LEU A 76 -4.43 -8.20 -2.57
C LEU A 76 -4.93 -7.05 -3.45
N SER A 77 -4.20 -5.94 -3.52
CA SER A 77 -4.56 -4.80 -4.38
C SER A 77 -4.69 -5.18 -5.85
N ARG A 78 -3.86 -6.11 -6.35
CA ARG A 78 -3.96 -6.61 -7.73
C ARG A 78 -5.24 -7.41 -7.94
N LEU A 79 -5.59 -8.28 -6.99
CA LEU A 79 -6.83 -9.06 -7.03
C LEU A 79 -8.05 -8.14 -7.00
N LEU A 80 -8.09 -7.19 -6.05
CA LEU A 80 -9.18 -6.22 -5.94
C LEU A 80 -9.28 -5.31 -7.17
N LYS A 81 -8.14 -4.93 -7.77
CA LYS A 81 -8.11 -4.10 -8.98
C LYS A 81 -8.73 -4.80 -10.18
N ALA A 82 -8.62 -6.13 -10.27
CA ALA A 82 -9.27 -6.89 -11.33
C ALA A 82 -10.81 -6.81 -11.25
N GLU A 83 -11.35 -6.67 -10.05
CA GLU A 83 -12.80 -6.51 -9.78
C GLU A 83 -13.27 -5.05 -9.92
N GLY A 84 -12.35 -4.08 -9.90
CA GLY A 84 -12.65 -2.67 -10.18
C GLY A 84 -11.59 -1.69 -9.67
N SER A 85 -11.66 -0.44 -10.12
CA SER A 85 -10.73 0.62 -9.69
C SER A 85 -10.91 0.99 -8.21
N PRO A 86 -9.83 1.27 -7.47
CA PRO A 86 -9.92 1.64 -6.06
C PRO A 86 -10.47 3.06 -5.85
N LEU A 87 -11.26 3.23 -4.80
CA LEU A 87 -11.58 4.55 -4.27
C LEU A 87 -10.36 5.12 -3.51
N CYS A 88 -9.75 6.17 -4.07
CA CYS A 88 -8.60 6.84 -3.47
C CYS A 88 -9.03 8.04 -2.61
N LEU A 89 -9.26 7.79 -1.32
CA LEU A 89 -9.61 8.83 -0.35
C LEU A 89 -8.44 9.82 -0.15
N LYS A 90 -8.77 11.10 0.08
CA LYS A 90 -7.78 12.17 0.30
C LYS A 90 -7.47 12.36 1.79
N GLU A 91 -8.36 11.85 2.62
CA GLU A 91 -8.21 11.69 4.06
C GLU A 91 -6.94 10.88 4.32
N LYS A 92 -6.11 11.38 5.25
CA LYS A 92 -4.78 10.84 5.48
C LYS A 92 -4.74 9.97 6.72
N VAL A 93 -4.19 8.77 6.59
CA VAL A 93 -3.80 7.94 7.72
C VAL A 93 -2.36 8.23 8.11
N VAL A 94 -2.10 8.35 9.42
CA VAL A 94 -0.77 8.63 9.93
C VAL A 94 -0.01 7.33 10.13
N THR A 95 1.12 7.19 9.43
CA THR A 95 2.04 6.06 9.56
C THR A 95 3.34 6.51 10.22
N SER A 96 3.95 5.63 11.01
CA SER A 96 5.21 5.93 11.70
C SER A 96 6.35 6.22 10.71
N SER A 97 7.01 7.37 10.87
CA SER A 97 8.21 7.75 10.11
C SER A 97 9.49 7.09 10.62
N ARG A 98 9.44 6.35 11.73
CA ARG A 98 10.62 5.82 12.44
C ARG A 98 11.60 5.08 11.52
N ARG A 99 11.10 4.20 10.64
CA ARG A 99 11.94 3.46 9.69
C ARG A 99 12.67 4.37 8.70
N TRP A 100 12.01 5.44 8.26
CA TRP A 100 12.57 6.42 7.33
C TRP A 100 13.66 7.27 7.99
N GLU A 101 13.49 7.57 9.28
CA GLU A 101 14.45 8.31 10.09
C GLU A 101 15.67 7.44 10.47
N GLU A 102 15.46 6.18 10.87
CA GLU A 102 16.53 5.26 11.28
C GLU A 102 17.35 4.70 10.11
N LYS A 103 16.69 4.31 9.00
CA LYS A 103 17.38 3.67 7.85
C LYS A 103 17.74 4.65 6.73
N GLY A 104 17.35 5.91 6.87
CA GLY A 104 17.52 6.95 5.87
C GLY A 104 16.46 6.91 4.77
N VAL A 105 15.98 8.10 4.39
CA VAL A 105 14.86 8.26 3.45
C VAL A 105 15.18 7.67 2.08
N VAL A 106 16.27 8.13 1.45
CA VAL A 106 16.66 7.72 0.09
C VAL A 106 16.92 6.21 0.01
N ARG A 107 17.63 5.65 0.99
CA ARG A 107 17.90 4.21 1.07
C ARG A 107 16.61 3.41 1.16
N THR A 108 15.65 3.87 1.96
CA THR A 108 14.34 3.22 2.10
C THR A 108 13.54 3.31 0.80
N ILE A 109 13.55 4.45 0.10
CA ILE A 109 12.94 4.57 -1.24
C ILE A 109 13.55 3.51 -2.17
N CYS A 110 14.88 3.52 -2.36
CA CYS A 110 15.56 2.60 -3.27
C CYS A 110 15.25 1.13 -2.95
N LEU A 111 15.31 0.75 -1.67
CA LEU A 111 14.97 -0.61 -1.23
C LEU A 111 13.52 -0.97 -1.61
N MET A 112 12.55 -0.09 -1.33
CA MET A 112 11.15 -0.33 -1.67
C MET A 112 10.92 -0.49 -3.19
N TRP A 113 11.67 0.23 -4.02
CA TRP A 113 11.62 0.07 -5.47
C TRP A 113 12.29 -1.23 -5.95
N ILE A 114 13.45 -1.59 -5.38
CA ILE A 114 14.13 -2.86 -5.67
C ILE A 114 13.24 -4.04 -5.32
N PHE A 115 12.63 -4.04 -4.13
CA PHE A 115 11.72 -5.10 -3.71
C PHE A 115 10.54 -5.24 -4.67
N ARG A 116 9.98 -4.12 -5.14
CA ARG A 116 8.85 -4.15 -6.08
C ARG A 116 9.25 -4.65 -7.45
N LEU A 117 10.40 -4.22 -7.95
CA LEU A 117 10.94 -4.70 -9.21
C LEU A 117 11.21 -6.20 -9.14
N ALA A 118 11.82 -6.67 -8.05
CA ALA A 118 12.05 -8.10 -7.81
C ALA A 118 10.73 -8.89 -7.78
N TYR A 119 9.72 -8.41 -7.05
CA TYR A 119 8.39 -9.03 -7.05
C TYR A 119 7.75 -9.03 -8.44
N PHE A 120 7.87 -7.93 -9.21
CA PHE A 120 7.36 -7.86 -10.58
C PHE A 120 8.09 -8.82 -11.53
N LEU A 121 9.40 -9.04 -11.33
CA LEU A 121 10.21 -10.00 -12.07
C LEU A 121 9.99 -11.45 -11.62
N GLY A 122 9.07 -11.70 -10.69
CA GLY A 122 8.75 -13.06 -10.21
C GLY A 122 9.75 -13.64 -9.22
N VAL A 123 10.63 -12.81 -8.65
CA VAL A 123 11.52 -13.22 -7.55
C VAL A 123 10.63 -13.60 -6.36
N LYS A 124 10.84 -14.81 -5.84
CA LYS A 124 10.04 -15.34 -4.74
C LYS A 124 10.11 -14.43 -3.51
N PRO A 125 8.97 -14.07 -2.87
CA PRO A 125 8.92 -13.25 -1.67
C PRO A 125 9.86 -13.74 -0.57
N GLU A 126 10.04 -15.07 -0.45
CA GLU A 126 10.95 -15.69 0.53
C GLU A 126 12.41 -15.22 0.41
N GLN A 127 12.90 -14.91 -0.80
CA GLN A 127 14.26 -14.39 -1.00
C GLN A 127 14.37 -12.91 -0.58
N LEU A 128 13.29 -12.14 -0.75
CA LEU A 128 13.24 -10.73 -0.38
C LEU A 128 13.17 -10.56 1.15
N VAL A 129 12.50 -11.47 1.86
CA VAL A 129 12.46 -11.51 3.33
C VAL A 129 13.86 -11.60 3.93
N LYS A 130 14.76 -12.41 3.37
CA LYS A 130 16.16 -12.51 3.85
C LYS A 130 16.89 -11.17 3.77
N ILE A 131 16.73 -10.45 2.65
CA ILE A 131 17.34 -9.13 2.44
C ILE A 131 16.68 -8.08 3.34
N TYR A 132 15.38 -8.20 3.59
CA TYR A 132 14.63 -7.22 4.37
C TYR A 132 14.82 -7.32 5.89
N TYR A 133 14.81 -8.55 6.41
CA TYR A 133 14.93 -8.85 7.84
C TYR A 133 16.36 -9.16 8.29
N GLY A 134 17.31 -9.35 7.36
CA GLY A 134 18.72 -9.57 7.70
C GLY A 134 19.00 -10.89 8.41
N LYS A 135 18.34 -11.98 7.98
CA LYS A 135 18.66 -13.36 8.38
C LYS A 135 18.83 -14.23 7.15
#